data_AF-A0A933R9H9-F1
#
_entry.id   AF-A0A933R9H9-F1
#
_cell.length_a   1.000
_cell.length_b   1.000
_cell.length_c   1.000
_cell.angle_alpha   90.00
_cell.angle_beta   90.00
_cell.angle_gamma   90.00
#
_symmetry.space_group_name_H-M   'P 1'
#
loop_
_entity.id
_entity.type
_entity.pdbx_description
1 polymer ?
#
loop_
_entity_poly.entity_id
_entity_poly.type
_entity_poly.pdbx_seq_one_letter_code
_entity_poly.pdbx_strand_id
1 'polypeptide(L)'
;MTAGVGAALAEASVVVCCGSGGVGKTTTAAVLGLELASRGKRVVVVTIDPAKRLADALGLSGGLTNEPTRLELGAVGDGQLWAVMLDTRATFDGLVRANAPSPEQAERILA
;
A
#
# COMPACT_ATOMS: atom_id res chain seq x y z
N MET A 1 -3.44 31.31 6.53
CA MET A 1 -4.11 30.08 7.04
C MET A 1 -3.38 28.90 6.45
N THR A 2 -2.68 28.11 7.26
CA THR A 2 -2.07 26.87 6.79
C THR A 2 -3.19 25.92 6.40
N ALA A 3 -3.22 25.46 5.15
CA ALA A 3 -4.12 24.40 4.73
C ALA A 3 -3.86 23.19 5.64
N GLY A 4 -4.89 22.75 6.37
CA GLY A 4 -4.77 21.59 7.25
C GLY A 4 -4.48 20.32 6.45
N VAL A 5 -4.02 19.27 7.12
CA VAL A 5 -3.70 17.97 6.51
C VAL A 5 -4.86 17.44 5.64
N GLY A 6 -6.11 17.65 6.07
CA GLY A 6 -7.29 17.26 5.31
C GLY A 6 -7.43 17.92 3.93
N ALA A 7 -7.01 19.18 3.78
CA ALA A 7 -7.05 19.88 2.50
C ALA A 7 -5.95 19.38 1.56
N ALA A 8 -4.75 19.12 2.08
CA ALA A 8 -3.66 18.52 1.30
C ALA A 8 -4.01 17.10 0.82
N LEU A 9 -4.67 16.30 1.66
CA LEU A 9 -5.09 14.95 1.31
C LEU A 9 -6.18 14.89 0.24
N ALA A 10 -7.06 15.90 0.16
CA ALA A 10 -8.14 15.92 -0.82
C ALA A 10 -7.64 16.01 -2.27
N GLU A 11 -6.51 16.70 -2.46
CA GLU A 11 -5.87 16.99 -3.75
C GLU A 11 -4.71 16.02 -4.07
N ALA A 12 -4.15 15.34 -3.07
CA ALA A 12 -3.00 14.46 -3.27
C ALA A 12 -3.37 13.17 -3.99
N SER A 13 -2.60 12.82 -5.03
CA SER A 13 -2.66 11.51 -5.68
C SER A 13 -1.78 10.46 -5.00
N VAL A 14 -0.72 10.90 -4.30
CA VAL A 14 0.22 10.04 -3.57
C VAL A 14 0.53 10.67 -2.22
N VAL A 15 0.44 9.85 -1.17
CA VAL A 15 0.76 10.24 0.21
C VAL A 15 1.81 9.28 0.75
N VAL A 16 2.94 9.81 1.21
CA VAL A 16 4.03 9.01 1.77
C VAL A 16 4.12 9.27 3.27
N CYS A 17 3.87 8.23 4.07
CA CYS A 17 4.03 8.30 5.53
C CYS A 17 5.50 8.00 5.90
N CYS A 18 6.27 9.02 6.25
CA CYS A 18 7.70 8.90 6.61
C CYS A 18 7.93 9.10 8.13
N GLY A 19 9.07 8.61 8.63
CA GLY A 19 9.44 8.70 10.06
C GLY A 19 10.27 7.50 10.54
N SER A 20 10.81 7.59 11.75
CA SER A 20 11.61 6.52 12.38
C SER A 20 10.80 5.24 12.67
N GLY A 21 11.47 4.16 13.06
CA GLY A 21 10.81 2.89 13.41
C GLY A 21 9.83 3.06 14.57
N GLY A 22 8.66 2.42 14.49
CA GLY A 22 7.69 2.40 15.60
C GLY A 22 6.82 3.65 15.80
N VAL A 23 7.00 4.73 15.02
CA VAL A 23 6.23 5.98 15.19
C VAL A 23 4.78 5.95 14.65
N GLY A 24 4.28 4.79 14.24
CA GLY A 24 2.89 4.65 13.76
C GLY A 24 2.65 4.96 12.28
N LYS A 25 3.68 4.92 11.43
CA LYS A 25 3.54 5.16 9.97
C LYS A 25 2.49 4.27 9.31
N THR A 26 2.55 2.96 9.56
CA THR A 26 1.64 1.98 8.95
C THR A 26 0.20 2.20 9.41
N THR A 27 0.01 2.45 10.70
CA THR A 27 -1.30 2.77 11.28
C THR A 27 -1.86 4.08 10.71
N THR A 28 -1.01 5.10 10.58
CA THR A 28 -1.40 6.39 9.99
C THR A 28 -1.82 6.22 8.54
N ALA A 29 -1.02 5.50 7.73
CA ALA A 29 -1.36 5.20 6.34
C ALA A 29 -2.70 4.46 6.21
N ALA A 30 -2.98 3.49 7.09
CA ALA A 30 -4.24 2.76 7.12
C ALA A 30 -5.43 3.69 7.40
N VAL A 31 -5.34 4.53 8.44
CA VAL A 31 -6.39 5.48 8.83
C VAL A 31 -6.64 6.52 7.74
N LEU A 32 -5.58 7.06 7.13
CA LEU A 32 -5.71 8.01 6.03
C LEU A 32 -6.38 7.38 4.81
N GLY A 33 -6.02 6.13 4.49
CA GLY A 33 -6.65 5.40 3.39
C GLY A 33 -8.13 5.13 3.64
N LEU A 34 -8.48 4.71 4.86
CA LEU A 34 -9.87 4.52 5.27
C LEU A 34 -10.68 5.80 5.20
N GLU A 35 -10.14 6.93 5.68
CA GLU A 35 -10.81 8.22 5.66
C GLU A 35 -11.00 8.77 4.24
N LEU A 36 -10.04 8.55 3.34
CA LEU A 36 -10.21 8.94 1.94
C LEU A 36 -11.25 8.05 1.24
N ALA A 37 -11.25 6.74 1.53
CA ALA A 37 -12.25 5.82 1.01
C ALA A 37 -13.66 6.14 1.54
N SER A 38 -13.81 6.50 2.81
CA SER A 38 -15.11 6.91 3.40
C SER A 38 -15.70 8.15 2.70
N ARG A 39 -14.83 9.01 2.15
CA ARG A 39 -15.20 10.19 1.34
C ARG A 39 -15.42 9.88 -0.14
N GLY A 40 -15.56 8.61 -0.52
CA GLY A 40 -15.87 8.20 -1.89
C GLY A 40 -14.65 8.03 -2.81
N LYS A 41 -13.42 8.16 -2.31
CA LYS A 41 -12.22 7.95 -3.14
C LYS A 41 -11.94 6.46 -3.32
N ARG A 42 -11.23 6.13 -4.40
CA ARG A 42 -10.61 4.82 -4.63
C ARG A 42 -9.16 4.89 -4.21
N VAL A 43 -8.80 4.17 -3.15
CA VAL A 43 -7.50 4.30 -2.48
C VAL A 43 -6.84 2.94 -2.35
N VAL A 44 -5.53 2.89 -2.55
CA VAL A 44 -4.71 1.72 -2.21
C VAL A 44 -3.68 2.10 -1.16
N VAL A 45 -3.61 1.31 -0.09
CA VAL A 45 -2.56 1.44 0.93
C VAL A 45 -1.49 0.38 0.65
N VAL A 46 -0.26 0.86 0.46
CA VAL A 46 0.90 0.01 0.15
C VAL A 46 1.78 -0.09 1.39
N THR A 47 2.13 -1.31 1.79
CA THR A 47 3.14 -1.55 2.83
C THR A 47 4.26 -2.42 2.29
N ILE A 48 5.47 -2.27 2.83
CA ILE A 48 6.62 -3.17 2.60
C ILE A 48 6.95 -4.00 3.85
N ASP A 49 6.17 -3.84 4.93
CA ASP A 49 6.46 -4.45 6.21
C ASP A 49 6.01 -5.92 6.26
N PRO A 50 6.94 -6.90 6.32
CA PRO A 50 6.60 -8.32 6.40
C PRO A 50 5.93 -8.70 7.72
N ALA A 51 6.04 -7.85 8.76
CA ALA A 51 5.44 -8.09 10.07
C ALA A 51 3.90 -7.95 10.08
N LYS A 52 3.25 -7.85 8.89
CA LYS A 52 1.80 -7.82 8.72
C LYS A 52 1.09 -6.67 9.46
N ARG A 53 1.82 -5.63 9.89
CA ARG A 53 1.25 -4.51 10.67
C ARG A 53 0.08 -3.81 9.99
N LEU A 54 0.07 -3.75 8.65
CA LEU A 54 -1.06 -3.17 7.92
C LEU A 54 -2.28 -4.09 7.99
N ALA A 55 -2.08 -5.40 7.80
CA ALA A 55 -3.15 -6.38 7.95
C ALA A 55 -3.71 -6.36 9.38
N ASP A 56 -2.84 -6.31 10.39
CA ASP A 56 -3.24 -6.21 11.80
C ASP A 56 -4.03 -4.91 12.07
N ALA A 57 -3.55 -3.77 11.57
CA ALA A 57 -4.22 -2.48 11.71
C ALA A 57 -5.60 -2.43 11.01
N LEU A 58 -5.79 -3.26 9.98
CA LEU A 58 -7.03 -3.37 9.22
C LEU A 58 -7.90 -4.58 9.63
N GLY A 59 -7.45 -5.38 10.62
CA GLY A 59 -8.18 -6.56 11.08
C GLY A 59 -8.21 -7.73 10.09
N LEU A 60 -7.24 -7.82 9.18
CA LEU A 60 -7.19 -8.83 8.12
C LEU A 60 -6.44 -10.09 8.59
N SER A 61 -7.19 -11.11 9.00
CA SER A 61 -6.64 -12.39 9.49
C SER A 61 -5.88 -13.19 8.41
N GLY A 62 -6.23 -13.01 7.13
CA GLY A 62 -5.56 -13.65 6.00
C GLY A 62 -4.21 -13.03 5.60
N GLY A 63 -3.85 -11.88 6.18
CA GLY A 63 -2.67 -11.12 5.75
C GLY A 63 -2.88 -10.40 4.41
N LEU A 64 -1.78 -9.94 3.82
CA LEU A 64 -1.75 -9.27 2.52
C LEU A 64 -0.73 -9.95 1.61
N THR A 65 -0.99 -9.93 0.31
CA THR A 65 -0.09 -10.45 -0.72
C THR A 65 0.48 -9.30 -1.56
N ASN A 66 1.32 -9.64 -2.54
CA ASN A 66 1.82 -8.70 -3.54
C ASN A 66 0.77 -8.35 -4.62
N GLU A 67 -0.49 -8.75 -4.42
CA GLU A 67 -1.62 -8.39 -5.28
C GLU A 67 -2.58 -7.45 -4.53
N PRO A 68 -3.07 -6.37 -5.17
CA PRO A 68 -4.05 -5.49 -4.56
C PRO A 68 -5.33 -6.24 -4.18
N THR A 69 -5.62 -6.25 -2.87
CA THR A 69 -6.83 -6.87 -2.33
C THR A 69 -7.81 -5.78 -1.92
N ARG A 70 -9.05 -5.85 -2.40
CA ARG A 70 -10.12 -4.95 -1.98
C ARG A 70 -10.59 -5.32 -0.59
N LEU A 71 -10.79 -4.31 0.26
CA LEU A 71 -11.30 -4.48 1.61
C LEU A 71 -12.76 -4.08 1.68
N GLU A 72 -13.56 -4.92 2.33
CA GLU A 72 -14.96 -4.66 2.61
C GLU A 72 -15.07 -3.74 3.83
N LEU A 73 -15.38 -2.47 3.60
CA LEU A 73 -15.38 -1.44 4.64
C LEU A 73 -16.69 -1.37 5.45
N GLY A 74 -17.70 -2.18 5.10
CA GLY A 74 -19.06 -2.00 5.62
C GLY A 74 -19.71 -0.71 5.12
N ALA A 75 -20.61 -0.10 5.90
CA ALA A 75 -21.39 1.08 5.53
C ALA A 75 -20.58 2.41 5.56
N VAL A 76 -19.39 2.41 4.96
CA VAL A 76 -18.45 3.54 5.03
C VAL A 76 -18.31 4.15 3.64
N GLY A 77 -19.36 4.87 3.22
CA GLY A 77 -19.39 5.63 1.96
C GLY A 77 -19.34 4.79 0.67
N ASP A 78 -19.28 5.49 -0.47
CA ASP A 78 -19.30 4.88 -1.81
C ASP A 78 -17.89 4.58 -2.38
N GLY A 79 -16.85 4.75 -1.56
CA GLY A 79 -15.46 4.61 -1.99
C GLY A 79 -14.95 3.18 -1.97
N GLN A 80 -13.64 3.04 -2.15
CA GLN A 80 -12.97 1.74 -2.16
C GLN A 80 -11.63 1.85 -1.44
N LEU A 81 -11.40 0.95 -0.49
CA LEU A 81 -10.08 0.73 0.08
C LEU A 81 -9.51 -0.57 -0.45
N TRP A 82 -8.27 -0.47 -0.92
CA TRP A 82 -7.45 -1.59 -1.34
C TRP A 82 -6.20 -1.60 -0.48
N ALA A 83 -5.62 -2.79 -0.28
CA ALA A 83 -4.35 -2.93 0.40
C ALA A 83 -3.46 -3.92 -0.35
N VAL A 84 -2.15 -3.66 -0.33
CA VAL A 84 -1.13 -4.52 -0.92
C VAL A 84 0.12 -4.50 -0.04
N MET A 85 0.73 -5.66 0.13
CA MET A 85 2.05 -5.79 0.73
C MET A 85 3.06 -6.07 -0.37
N LEU A 86 3.90 -5.08 -0.67
CA LEU A 86 4.93 -5.21 -1.68
C LEU A 86 5.95 -6.27 -1.22
N ASP A 87 6.10 -7.30 -2.04
CA ASP A 87 7.20 -8.26 -1.90
C ASP A 87 8.39 -7.74 -2.71
N THR A 88 9.43 -7.29 -2.02
CA THR A 88 10.62 -6.72 -2.66
C THR A 88 11.29 -7.70 -3.62
N ARG A 89 11.34 -9.00 -3.27
CA ARG A 89 11.98 -10.01 -4.12
C ARG A 89 11.13 -10.27 -5.35
N ALA A 90 9.84 -10.55 -5.18
CA ALA A 90 8.96 -10.78 -6.33
C ALA A 90 8.90 -9.56 -7.26
N THR A 91 8.94 -8.35 -6.69
CA THR A 91 8.98 -7.09 -7.45
C THR A 91 10.29 -6.95 -8.22
N PHE A 92 11.43 -7.24 -7.59
CA PHE A 92 12.73 -7.22 -8.23
C PHE A 92 12.82 -8.27 -9.35
N ASP A 93 12.42 -9.51 -9.06
CA ASP A 93 12.41 -10.60 -10.03
C ASP A 93 11.55 -10.26 -11.25
N GLY A 94 10.38 -9.64 -11.03
CA GLY A 94 9.50 -9.15 -12.08
C GLY A 94 10.15 -8.06 -12.93
N LEU A 95 10.83 -7.09 -12.31
CA LEU A 95 11.56 -6.04 -13.01
C LEU A 95 12.68 -6.61 -13.88
N VAL A 96 13.45 -7.57 -13.37
CA VAL A 96 14.53 -8.22 -14.12
C VAL A 96 13.97 -8.96 -15.33
N ARG A 97 12.93 -9.80 -15.14
CA ARG A 97 12.33 -10.56 -16.25
C ARG A 97 11.71 -9.66 -17.32
N ALA A 98 11.14 -8.52 -16.93
CA ALA A 98 10.52 -7.59 -17.88
C ALA A 98 11.52 -6.77 -18.69
N ASN A 99 12.74 -6.56 -18.18
CA ASN A 99 13.71 -5.62 -18.77
C ASN A 99 15.01 -6.28 -19.25
N ALA A 100 15.24 -7.55 -18.94
CA ALA A 100 16.41 -8.27 -19.42
C ALA A 100 16.35 -8.42 -20.95
N PRO A 101 17.48 -8.21 -21.67
CA PRO A 101 17.56 -8.42 -23.11
C PRO A 101 17.22 -9.85 -23.56
N SER A 102 17.41 -10.85 -22.70
CA SER A 102 17.06 -12.25 -22.96
C SER A 102 16.68 -12.99 -21.66
N PRO A 103 15.94 -14.12 -21.76
CA PRO A 103 15.63 -14.96 -20.61
C PRO A 103 16.88 -15.49 -19.89
N GLU A 104 17.93 -15.86 -20.62
CA GLU A 104 19.17 -16.37 -20.03
C GLU A 104 19.88 -15.28 -19.21
N GLN A 105 19.85 -14.03 -19.68
CA GLN A 105 20.39 -12.92 -18.91
C GLN A 105 19.56 -12.65 -17.65
N ALA A 106 18.23 -12.77 -17.73
CA ALA A 106 17.37 -12.66 -16.56
C ALA A 106 17.74 -13.72 -15.51
N GLU A 107 17.82 -14.99 -15.91
CA GLU A 107 18.14 -16.09 -14.99
C GLU A 107 19.53 -15.93 -14.34
N ARG A 108 20.54 -15.42 -15.06
CA ARG A 108 21.84 -15.10 -14.44
C ARG A 108 21.79 -14.00 -13.40
N ILE A 109 20.87 -13.04 -13.51
CA ILE A 109 20.69 -11.95 -12.52
C ILE A 109 19.89 -12.44 -11.31
N LEU A 110 19.01 -13.43 -11.51
CA LEU A 110 18.13 -13.98 -10.47
C LEU A 110 18.71 -15.17 -9.70
N ALA A 111 19.78 -15.78 -10.20
CA ALA A 111 20.56 -16.82 -9.54
C ALA A 111 21.34 -16.28 -8.34
#